data_AF-A0A0P1ERM5-F1
#
_entry.id   AF-A0A0P1ERM5-F1
#
_cell.length_a   1.000
_cell.length_b   1.000
_cell.length_c   1.000
_cell.angle_alpha   90.00
_cell.angle_beta   90.00
_cell.angle_gamma   90.00
#
_symmetry.space_group_name_H-M   'P 1'
#
loop_
_entity.id
_entity.type
_entity.pdbx_description
1 polymer ?
#
loop_
_entity_poly.entity_id
_entity_poly.type
_entity_poly.pdbx_seq_one_letter_code
_entity_poly.pdbx_strand_id
1 'polypeptide(L)'
;MPTTHSIQFYRFHPYVDMRPGEQMMPLTLDVVDTDDDGEISPALSAGSGDTISGFWIAQIFGESRLIVEAEGKHLTIVGVFLLISDPDHYDILFAPTDGSVLQAAKYISISSTGQSTSQSLRIGEPIVPPSYVRQVYAS
;
A
#
# COMPACT_ATOMS: atom_id res chain seq x y z
N MET A 1 -14.81 -14.00 -11.25
CA MET A 1 -13.65 -14.77 -11.78
C MET A 1 -12.43 -13.96 -11.39
N PRO A 2 -11.28 -14.54 -10.99
CA PRO A 2 -10.17 -13.71 -10.54
C PRO A 2 -9.79 -12.64 -11.57
N THR A 3 -9.70 -11.40 -11.12
CA THR A 3 -9.36 -10.25 -11.96
C THR A 3 -7.96 -9.77 -11.61
N THR A 4 -7.17 -9.41 -12.63
CA THR A 4 -5.79 -8.94 -12.45
C THR A 4 -5.66 -7.48 -12.83
N HIS A 5 -5.01 -6.71 -11.95
CA HIS A 5 -4.77 -5.29 -12.09
C HIS A 5 -3.29 -4.97 -11.94
N SER A 6 -2.72 -4.19 -12.84
CA SER A 6 -1.34 -3.72 -12.71
C SER A 6 -1.31 -2.41 -11.94
N ILE A 7 -0.66 -2.39 -10.77
CA ILE A 7 -0.61 -1.24 -9.85
C ILE A 7 0.85 -0.85 -9.60
N GLN A 8 1.10 0.46 -9.45
CA GLN A 8 2.42 0.98 -9.08
C GLN A 8 2.62 1.04 -7.58
N PHE A 9 3.82 0.66 -7.13
CA PHE A 9 4.23 0.68 -5.75
C PHE A 9 5.62 1.32 -5.60
N TYR A 10 5.91 1.81 -4.40
CA TYR A 10 7.29 1.86 -3.91
C TYR A 10 7.53 0.72 -2.93
N ARG A 11 8.72 0.14 -2.95
CA ARG A 11 9.10 -0.95 -2.03
C ARG A 11 10.05 -0.37 -0.98
N PHE A 12 9.60 -0.31 0.27
CA PHE A 12 10.44 0.09 1.40
C PHE A 12 9.74 -0.18 2.74
N HIS A 13 10.53 -0.46 3.79
CA HIS A 13 10.01 -0.53 5.15
C HIS A 13 10.02 0.88 5.80
N PRO A 14 8.86 1.48 6.13
CA PRO A 14 8.79 2.87 6.60
C PRO A 14 9.51 3.13 7.94
N TYR A 15 9.76 2.08 8.73
CA TYR A 15 10.38 2.19 10.07
C TYR A 15 11.85 1.75 10.15
N VAL A 16 12.41 1.20 9.06
CA VAL A 16 13.74 0.56 9.12
C VAL A 16 14.63 1.00 7.97
N ASP A 17 14.08 1.22 6.77
CA ASP A 17 14.89 1.15 5.56
C ASP A 17 15.24 2.48 4.92
N MET A 18 14.54 3.59 5.21
CA MET A 18 14.68 4.80 4.40
C MET A 18 15.25 6.02 5.11
N ARG A 19 16.34 6.54 4.53
CA ARG A 19 16.98 7.80 4.91
C ARG A 19 16.66 8.90 3.90
N PRO A 20 16.41 10.14 4.36
CA PRO A 20 16.19 11.26 3.44
C PRO A 20 17.30 11.34 2.38
N GLY A 21 16.91 11.43 1.11
CA GLY A 21 17.79 11.46 -0.05
C GLY A 21 17.96 10.12 -0.78
N GLU A 22 17.54 9.01 -0.18
CA GLU A 22 17.58 7.70 -0.86
C GLU A 22 16.62 7.63 -2.04
N GLN A 23 17.05 6.94 -3.09
CA GLN A 23 16.28 6.84 -4.32
C GLN A 23 15.15 5.84 -4.18
N MET A 24 13.97 6.23 -4.66
CA MET A 24 12.77 5.42 -4.75
C MET A 24 12.44 5.23 -6.22
N MET A 25 12.37 3.98 -6.65
CA MET A 25 11.94 3.63 -8.00
C MET A 25 10.56 2.98 -7.94
N PRO A 26 9.60 3.43 -8.76
CA PRO A 26 8.32 2.78 -8.83
C PRO A 26 8.48 1.38 -9.46
N LEU A 27 7.79 0.40 -8.89
CA LEU A 27 7.62 -0.93 -9.45
C LEU A 27 6.15 -1.11 -9.84
N THR A 28 5.90 -1.74 -10.99
CA THR A 28 4.55 -2.15 -11.37
C THR A 28 4.42 -3.63 -11.08
N LEU A 29 3.44 -3.99 -10.26
CA LEU A 29 3.16 -5.36 -9.89
C LEU A 29 1.71 -5.71 -10.21
N ASP A 30 1.49 -6.98 -10.52
CA ASP A 30 0.15 -7.50 -10.71
C ASP A 30 -0.49 -7.79 -9.35
N VAL A 31 -1.69 -7.28 -9.18
CA VAL A 31 -2.58 -7.52 -8.04
C VAL A 31 -3.73 -8.37 -8.54
N VAL A 32 -3.94 -9.51 -7.88
CA VAL A 32 -5.01 -10.45 -8.21
C VAL A 32 -6.09 -10.33 -7.15
N ASP A 33 -7.23 -9.79 -7.56
CA ASP A 33 -8.51 -9.87 -6.85
C ASP A 33 -9.06 -11.28 -7.06
N THR A 34 -9.03 -12.09 -6.01
CA THR A 34 -9.28 -13.53 -6.13
C THR A 34 -10.77 -13.86 -6.09
N ASP A 35 -11.55 -13.13 -5.30
CA ASP A 35 -13.00 -13.30 -5.18
C ASP A 35 -13.82 -12.37 -6.10
N ASP A 36 -13.14 -11.46 -6.82
CA ASP A 36 -13.71 -10.57 -7.84
C ASP A 36 -14.76 -9.63 -7.25
N ASP A 37 -14.53 -9.16 -6.02
CA ASP A 37 -15.42 -8.27 -5.30
C ASP A 37 -15.09 -6.77 -5.53
N GLY A 38 -13.98 -6.50 -6.23
CA GLY A 38 -13.50 -5.16 -6.56
C GLY A 38 -12.72 -4.50 -5.43
N GLU A 39 -12.42 -5.22 -4.36
CA GLU A 39 -11.64 -4.77 -3.21
C GLU A 39 -10.38 -5.62 -3.03
N ILE A 40 -9.32 -5.02 -2.50
CA ILE A 40 -8.07 -5.67 -2.13
C ILE A 40 -8.07 -5.86 -0.64
N SER A 41 -8.11 -7.12 -0.22
CA SER A 41 -8.34 -7.55 1.15
C SER A 41 -7.15 -8.34 1.67
N PRO A 42 -6.73 -8.14 2.94
CA PRO A 42 -5.74 -9.01 3.54
C PRO A 42 -6.29 -10.42 3.71
N ALA A 43 -5.43 -11.41 3.55
CA ALA A 43 -5.76 -12.82 3.71
C ALA A 43 -6.17 -13.11 5.17
N LEU A 44 -7.45 -13.44 5.39
CA LEU A 44 -7.95 -13.86 6.69
C LEU A 44 -7.59 -15.31 7.03
N SER A 45 -7.21 -16.10 6.01
CA SER A 45 -6.68 -17.45 6.15
C SER A 45 -5.83 -17.86 4.94
N ALA A 46 -4.95 -18.86 5.09
CA ALA A 46 -4.08 -19.31 4.00
C ALA A 46 -4.91 -19.86 2.82
N GLY A 47 -4.68 -19.34 1.61
CA GLY A 47 -5.45 -19.71 0.42
C GLY A 47 -6.74 -18.91 0.21
N SER A 48 -7.04 -17.94 1.08
CA SER A 48 -8.16 -17.01 0.93
C SER A 48 -7.67 -15.57 1.06
N GLY A 49 -7.67 -14.82 -0.03
CA GLY A 49 -7.30 -13.40 -0.04
C GLY A 49 -6.58 -13.02 -1.32
N ASP A 50 -6.36 -11.73 -1.47
CA ASP A 50 -5.75 -11.20 -2.67
C ASP A 50 -4.24 -11.33 -2.63
N THR A 51 -3.65 -11.34 -3.82
CA THR A 51 -2.21 -11.50 -3.96
C THR A 51 -1.60 -10.36 -4.75
N ILE A 52 -0.36 -10.03 -4.41
CA ILE A 52 0.48 -9.11 -5.18
C ILE A 52 1.67 -9.91 -5.67
N SER A 53 1.78 -10.07 -6.99
CA SER A 53 2.83 -10.88 -7.64
C SER A 53 2.98 -12.29 -7.03
N GLY A 54 1.85 -12.90 -6.64
CA GLY A 54 1.81 -14.24 -6.05
C GLY A 54 2.05 -14.29 -4.52
N PHE A 55 2.36 -13.16 -3.87
CA PHE A 55 2.47 -13.07 -2.41
C PHE A 55 1.12 -12.71 -1.80
N TRP A 56 0.78 -13.32 -0.65
CA TRP A 56 -0.44 -12.98 0.06
C TRP A 56 -0.34 -11.59 0.67
N ILE A 57 -1.42 -10.83 0.61
CA ILE A 57 -1.52 -9.59 1.37
C ILE A 57 -1.79 -9.96 2.83
N ALA A 58 -0.79 -9.83 3.68
CA ALA A 58 -0.91 -10.18 5.10
C ALA A 58 -1.59 -9.09 5.91
N GLN A 59 -1.25 -7.82 5.64
CA GLN A 59 -1.80 -6.67 6.34
C GLN A 59 -1.86 -5.45 5.44
N ILE A 60 -2.87 -4.62 5.69
CA ILE A 60 -2.97 -3.27 5.15
C ILE A 60 -2.81 -2.31 6.32
N PHE A 61 -1.98 -1.28 6.16
CA PHE A 61 -1.80 -0.23 7.15
C PHE A 61 -2.63 0.99 6.77
N GLY A 62 -3.04 1.76 7.77
CA GLY A 62 -3.83 2.97 7.57
C GLY A 62 -3.16 4.04 6.68
N GLU A 63 -3.94 5.07 6.34
CA GLU A 63 -3.51 6.18 5.50
C GLU A 63 -2.16 6.76 5.96
N SER A 64 -1.26 6.91 5.01
CA SER A 64 0.08 7.43 5.18
C SER A 64 0.33 8.57 4.19
N ARG A 65 1.09 9.58 4.61
CA ARG A 65 1.54 10.69 3.77
C ARG A 65 3.03 10.57 3.53
N LEU A 66 3.40 10.32 2.29
CA LEU A 66 4.77 10.22 1.81
C LEU A 66 5.17 11.54 1.16
N ILE A 67 6.28 12.13 1.61
CA ILE A 67 6.89 13.29 0.99
C ILE A 67 8.14 12.83 0.23
N VAL A 68 8.21 13.17 -1.05
CA VAL A 68 9.36 12.86 -1.92
C VAL A 68 9.81 14.11 -2.69
N GLU A 69 11.07 14.12 -3.12
CA GLU A 69 11.57 15.06 -4.12
C GLU A 69 11.64 14.35 -5.47
N ALA A 70 10.86 14.83 -6.45
CA ALA A 70 10.91 14.34 -7.82
C ALA A 70 11.10 15.51 -8.77
N GLU A 71 12.07 15.40 -9.70
CA GLU A 71 12.42 16.48 -10.64
C GLU A 71 12.72 17.84 -9.95
N GLY A 72 13.28 17.80 -8.74
CA GLY A 72 13.59 19.00 -7.95
C GLY A 72 12.39 19.67 -7.28
N LYS A 73 11.21 19.02 -7.26
CA LYS A 73 10.00 19.49 -6.57
C LYS A 73 9.60 18.52 -5.47
N HIS A 74 9.09 19.06 -4.37
CA HIS A 74 8.49 18.25 -3.32
C HIS A 74 7.06 17.85 -3.72
N LEU A 75 6.77 16.56 -3.62
CA LEU A 75 5.46 15.96 -3.85
C LEU A 75 5.00 15.30 -2.55
N THR A 76 3.72 15.49 -2.21
CA THR A 76 3.06 14.76 -1.13
C THR A 76 2.13 13.75 -1.77
N ILE A 77 2.33 12.47 -1.45
CA ILE A 77 1.55 11.35 -1.96
C ILE A 77 0.82 10.74 -0.76
N VAL A 78 -0.50 10.68 -0.84
CA VAL A 78 -1.33 9.93 0.11
C VAL A 78 -1.40 8.48 -0.38
N GLY A 79 -1.17 7.55 0.54
CA GLY A 79 -1.14 6.13 0.22
C GLY A 79 -1.41 5.25 1.42
N VAL A 80 -1.25 3.95 1.20
CA VAL A 80 -1.29 2.92 2.25
C VAL A 80 -0.08 2.01 2.10
N PHE A 81 0.33 1.41 3.20
CA PHE A 81 1.31 0.33 3.15
C PHE A 81 0.60 -1.02 3.12
N LEU A 82 1.17 -1.97 2.40
CA LEU A 82 0.75 -3.36 2.36
C LEU A 82 1.94 -4.22 2.76
N LEU A 83 1.75 -5.05 3.80
CA LEU A 83 2.66 -6.13 4.11
C LEU A 83 2.25 -7.32 3.24
N ILE A 84 3.13 -7.73 2.35
CA ILE A 84 2.96 -8.94 1.56
C ILE A 84 3.90 -10.02 2.07
N SER A 85 3.46 -11.29 2.01
CA SER A 85 4.27 -12.40 2.48
C SER A 85 3.97 -13.71 1.77
N ASP A 86 4.98 -14.54 1.69
CA ASP A 86 4.87 -15.99 1.50
C ASP A 86 5.48 -16.69 2.74
N PRO A 87 5.57 -18.03 2.79
CA PRO A 87 6.13 -18.74 3.95
C PRO A 87 7.58 -18.38 4.30
N ASP A 88 8.38 -17.87 3.35
CA ASP A 88 9.83 -17.69 3.51
C ASP A 88 10.27 -16.21 3.43
N HIS A 89 9.40 -15.32 2.95
CA HIS A 89 9.72 -13.94 2.64
C HIS A 89 8.56 -12.99 2.95
N TYR A 90 8.89 -11.78 3.40
CA TYR A 90 7.92 -10.69 3.53
C TYR A 90 8.50 -9.39 2.96
N ASP A 91 7.60 -8.50 2.55
CA ASP A 91 7.95 -7.21 1.97
C ASP A 91 6.89 -6.16 2.27
N ILE A 92 7.28 -4.89 2.27
CA ILE A 92 6.36 -3.78 2.45
C ILE A 92 6.31 -2.91 1.21
N LEU A 93 5.10 -2.74 0.69
CA LEU A 93 4.79 -1.95 -0.48
C LEU A 93 3.98 -0.73 -0.08
N PHE A 94 4.28 0.43 -0.67
CA PHE A 94 3.48 1.64 -0.59
C PHE A 94 2.69 1.81 -1.88
N ALA A 95 1.37 1.90 -1.79
CA ALA A 95 0.47 2.14 -2.92
C ALA A 95 -0.18 3.52 -2.79
N PRO A 96 -0.20 4.35 -3.86
CA PRO A 96 -0.88 5.63 -3.83
C PRO A 96 -2.41 5.44 -3.81
N THR A 97 -3.08 6.25 -2.99
CA THR A 97 -4.52 6.22 -2.77
C THR A 97 -5.24 7.46 -3.25
N ASP A 98 -4.50 8.51 -3.58
CA ASP A 98 -5.01 9.80 -4.06
C ASP A 98 -4.97 9.95 -5.60
N GLY A 99 -4.65 8.88 -6.32
CA GLY A 99 -4.52 8.89 -7.78
C GLY A 99 -3.18 9.43 -8.28
N SER A 100 -2.21 9.67 -7.39
CA SER A 100 -0.84 9.98 -7.79
C SER A 100 -0.24 8.87 -8.63
N VAL A 101 0.43 9.25 -9.72
CA VAL A 101 1.29 8.35 -10.49
C VAL A 101 2.68 8.38 -9.87
N LEU A 102 3.24 7.22 -9.55
CA LEU A 102 4.56 7.14 -8.94
C LEU A 102 5.65 7.33 -10.00
N GLN A 103 6.74 8.01 -9.62
CA GLN A 103 7.87 8.30 -10.51
C GLN A 103 9.20 8.13 -9.76
N ALA A 104 10.31 8.12 -10.49
CA ALA A 104 11.62 8.15 -9.84
C ALA A 104 11.73 9.39 -8.93
N ALA A 105 12.01 9.16 -7.64
CA ALA A 105 12.04 10.23 -6.64
C ALA A 105 13.09 9.96 -5.57
N LYS A 106 13.35 10.96 -4.72
CA LYS A 106 14.12 10.80 -3.49
C LYS A 106 13.19 10.86 -2.29
N TYR A 107 13.36 9.95 -1.35
CA TYR A 107 12.63 9.99 -0.09
C TYR A 107 12.97 11.25 0.71
N ILE A 108 11.96 11.90 1.29
CA ILE A 108 12.14 13.03 2.22
C ILE A 108 11.62 12.66 3.60
N SER A 109 10.35 12.27 3.71
CA SER A 109 9.74 11.85 4.97
C SER A 109 8.46 11.06 4.77
N ILE A 110 8.05 10.31 5.80
CA ILE A 110 6.78 9.61 5.87
C ILE A 110 6.08 10.00 7.18
N SER A 111 4.77 10.20 7.11
CA SER A 111 3.88 10.22 8.27
C SER A 111 2.88 9.07 8.12
N SER A 112 2.93 8.10 9.02
CA SER A 112 2.04 6.94 9.03
C SER A 112 1.54 6.69 10.44
N THR A 113 0.29 6.25 10.56
CA THR A 113 -0.26 5.80 11.85
C THR A 113 0.32 4.46 12.28
N GLY A 114 0.87 3.67 11.35
CA GLY A 114 1.41 2.33 11.61
C GLY A 114 0.40 1.30 12.08
N GLN A 115 -0.89 1.67 12.15
CA GLN A 115 -1.95 0.78 12.60
C GLN A 115 -2.41 -0.07 11.43
N SER A 116 -2.34 -1.40 11.61
CA SER A 116 -2.97 -2.33 10.68
C SER A 116 -4.49 -2.17 10.75
N THR A 117 -5.12 -2.22 9.58
CA THR A 117 -6.58 -2.23 9.43
C THR A 117 -7.00 -3.58 8.87
N SER A 118 -8.18 -4.05 9.28
CA SER A 118 -8.86 -5.18 8.62
C SER A 118 -9.71 -4.73 7.43
N GLN A 119 -9.43 -3.54 6.89
CA GLN A 119 -10.27 -2.91 5.87
C GLN A 119 -9.66 -3.11 4.49
N SER A 120 -10.52 -3.46 3.55
CA SER A 120 -10.18 -3.67 2.14
C SER A 120 -10.04 -2.34 1.38
N LEU A 121 -9.40 -2.39 0.22
CA LEU A 121 -9.07 -1.24 -0.62
C LEU A 121 -9.72 -1.37 -2.00
N ARG A 122 -10.53 -0.41 -2.44
CA ARG A 122 -11.17 -0.50 -3.77
C ARG A 122 -10.20 -0.35 -4.92
N ILE A 123 -10.41 -1.16 -5.96
CA ILE A 123 -9.61 -1.16 -7.19
C ILE A 123 -10.22 -0.21 -8.23
N GLY A 124 -9.38 0.55 -8.94
CA GLY A 124 -9.78 1.29 -10.14
C GLY A 124 -10.33 2.71 -9.92
N GLU A 125 -10.64 3.08 -8.68
CA GLU A 125 -10.71 4.48 -8.23
C GLU A 125 -9.33 4.87 -7.64
N PRO A 126 -9.00 6.15 -7.42
CA PRO A 126 -7.96 6.49 -6.44
C PRO A 126 -8.24 5.61 -5.24
N ILE A 127 -7.30 4.73 -4.84
CA ILE A 127 -7.57 3.68 -3.86
C ILE A 127 -8.00 4.37 -2.56
N VAL A 128 -9.27 4.72 -2.35
CA VAL A 128 -9.61 5.67 -1.29
C VAL A 128 -9.28 4.98 0.02
N PRO A 129 -8.38 5.53 0.86
CA PRO A 129 -8.01 4.85 2.08
C PRO A 129 -9.28 4.76 2.92
N PRO A 130 -9.54 3.63 3.57
CA PRO A 130 -10.79 3.46 4.26
C PRO A 130 -10.90 4.53 5.34
N SER A 131 -12.02 5.25 5.32
CA SER A 131 -12.27 6.35 6.25
C SER A 131 -12.08 5.83 7.68
N TYR A 132 -11.21 6.49 8.44
CA TYR A 132 -10.94 6.15 9.83
C TYR A 132 -12.24 6.29 10.64
N VAL A 133 -12.97 5.20 10.84
CA VAL A 133 -14.09 5.17 11.78
C VAL A 133 -13.45 5.11 13.16
N ARG A 134 -13.25 6.29 13.76
CA ARG A 134 -12.91 6.41 15.17
C ARG A 134 -14.03 5.70 15.94
N GLN A 135 -13.78 4.50 16.46
CA GLN A 135 -14.66 3.90 17.46
C GLN A 135 -14.68 4.85 18.65
N VAL A 136 -15.70 5.71 18.70
CA VAL A 136 -16.01 6.45 19.91
C VAL A 136 -16.59 5.41 20.85
N TYR A 137 -15.74 4.88 21.74
CA TYR A 137 -16.26 4.20 22.92
C TYR A 137 -17.04 5.25 23.71
N ALA A 138 -18.37 5.14 23.66
CA ALA A 138 -19.23 5.82 24.60
C ALA A 138 -19.00 5.17 25.97
N SER A 139 -18.37 5.91 26.88
CA SER A 139 -18.36 5.64 28.32
C SER A 139 -19.35 6.57 29.00
#